data_AF-A0A7S2I1C1-F1
#
_entry.id   AF-A0A7S2I1C1-F1
#
_cell.length_a   1.000
_cell.length_b   1.000
_cell.length_c   1.000
_cell.angle_alpha   90.00
_cell.angle_beta   90.00
_cell.angle_gamma   90.00
#
_symmetry.space_group_name_H-M   'P 1'
#
loop_
_entity.id
_entity.type
_entity.pdbx_description
1 polymer ?
#
loop_
_entity_poly.entity_id
_entity_poly.type
_entity_poly.pdbx_seq_one_letter_code
_entity_poly.pdbx_strand_id
1 'polypeptide(L)'
;HGLAKAVEENLIKLEFDLGYTLEDVEMVVEAMAQTGKEPTFCMGNDKPLAVVSDRPHVLYDYFTQRFAQVTNPAIDPYREALVMSVSLYLGRQGNLMAE
;
A
#
# COMPACT_ATOMS: atom_id res chain seq x y z
N HIS A 1 34.11 -2.15 1.95
CA HIS A 1 33.53 -1.29 3.00
C HIS A 1 33.00 0.05 2.46
N GLY A 2 33.73 0.80 1.61
CA GLY A 2 33.22 2.07 1.07
C GLY A 2 31.96 1.97 0.18
N LEU A 3 31.84 0.91 -0.62
CA LEU A 3 30.67 0.68 -1.50
C LEU A 3 29.38 0.43 -0.73
N ALA A 4 29.42 -0.38 0.33
CA ALA A 4 28.25 -0.66 1.17
C ALA A 4 27.72 0.61 1.84
N LYS A 5 28.65 1.44 2.36
CA LYS A 5 28.31 2.71 3.00
C LYS A 5 27.71 3.72 2.01
N ALA A 6 28.22 3.79 0.79
CA ALA A 6 27.67 4.64 -0.26
C ALA A 6 26.28 4.19 -0.72
N VAL A 7 26.01 2.88 -0.77
CA VAL A 7 24.68 2.34 -1.08
C VAL A 7 23.68 2.67 0.02
N GLU A 8 24.07 2.51 1.28
CA GLU A 8 23.25 2.84 2.45
C GLU A 8 22.90 4.34 2.49
N GLU A 9 23.88 5.22 2.26
CA GLU A 9 23.65 6.67 2.17
C GLU A 9 22.73 7.07 1.00
N ASN A 10 22.78 6.34 -0.12
CA ASN A 10 21.88 6.59 -1.26
C ASN A 10 20.47 6.07 -1.01
N LEU A 11 20.31 4.95 -0.30
CA LEU A 11 19.02 4.39 0.06
C LEU A 11 18.25 5.33 0.99
N ILE A 12 18.90 5.80 2.06
CA ILE A 12 18.28 6.72 3.03
C ILE A 12 17.81 8.02 2.35
N LYS A 13 18.62 8.53 1.40
CA LYS A 13 18.22 9.71 0.62
C LYS A 13 16.98 9.43 -0.23
N LEU A 14 16.95 8.30 -0.92
CA LEU A 14 15.81 7.91 -1.75
C LEU A 14 14.53 7.71 -0.92
N GLU A 15 14.64 7.06 0.24
CA GLU A 15 13.52 6.87 1.17
C GLU A 15 12.95 8.23 1.61
N PHE A 16 13.82 9.16 2.00
CA PHE A 16 13.41 10.51 2.38
C PHE A 16 12.75 11.28 1.22
N ASP A 17 13.34 11.22 0.02
CA ASP A 17 12.82 11.91 -1.17
C ASP A 17 11.45 11.36 -1.61
N LEU A 18 11.19 10.08 -1.37
CA LEU A 18 9.90 9.43 -1.62
C LEU A 18 8.88 9.60 -0.49
N GLY A 19 9.27 10.21 0.63
CA GLY A 19 8.41 10.49 1.77
C GLY A 19 8.25 9.33 2.77
N TYR A 20 9.15 8.33 2.75
CA TYR A 20 9.16 7.28 3.77
C TYR A 20 9.62 7.85 5.12
N THR A 21 8.89 7.50 6.17
CA THR A 21 9.29 7.76 7.54
C THR A 21 9.93 6.52 8.17
N LEU A 22 10.69 6.72 9.25
CA LEU A 22 11.23 5.60 10.04
C LEU A 22 10.11 4.68 10.56
N GLU A 23 8.97 5.26 10.96
CA GLU A 23 7.80 4.49 11.38
C GLU A 23 7.25 3.60 10.26
N ASP A 24 7.21 4.09 9.02
CA ASP A 24 6.75 3.28 7.87
C ASP A 24 7.66 2.07 7.64
N VAL A 25 8.98 2.26 7.74
CA VAL A 25 9.94 1.18 7.52
C VAL A 25 9.90 0.16 8.67
N GLU A 26 9.99 0.62 9.92
CA GLU A 26 10.06 -0.26 11.10
C GLU A 26 8.71 -0.94 11.41
N MET A 27 7.60 -0.20 11.34
CA MET A 27 6.30 -0.71 11.77
C MET A 27 5.54 -1.43 10.64
N VAL A 28 5.81 -1.09 9.37
CA VAL A 28 5.07 -1.64 8.23
C VAL A 28 5.95 -2.54 7.39
N VAL A 29 7.04 -2.02 6.80
CA VAL A 29 7.87 -2.79 5.86
C VAL A 29 8.57 -3.96 6.55
N GLU A 30 9.22 -3.72 7.68
CA GLU A 30 9.93 -4.76 8.43
C GLU A 30 8.97 -5.84 8.95
N ALA A 31 7.82 -5.43 9.50
CA ALA A 31 6.79 -6.37 9.96
C ALA A 31 6.26 -7.26 8.82
N MET A 32 6.01 -6.70 7.64
CA MET A 32 5.61 -7.46 6.46
C MET A 32 6.71 -8.41 5.98
N ALA A 33 7.97 -7.95 5.98
CA ALA A 33 9.11 -8.76 5.55
C ALA A 33 9.35 -9.96 6.47
N GLN A 34 9.15 -9.80 7.79
CA GLN A 34 9.36 -10.86 8.78
C GLN A 34 8.21 -11.86 8.84
N THR A 35 6.96 -11.40 8.75
CA THR A 35 5.77 -12.23 9.02
C THR A 35 5.01 -12.66 7.76
N GLY A 36 5.26 -12.01 6.62
CA GLY A 36 4.50 -12.20 5.39
C GLY A 36 3.05 -11.72 5.48
N LYS A 37 2.72 -10.88 6.47
CA LYS A 37 1.39 -10.33 6.71
C LYS A 37 1.48 -8.83 6.97
N GLU A 38 0.43 -8.11 6.63
CA GLU A 38 0.29 -6.71 7.00
C GLU A 38 0.23 -6.56 8.54
N PRO A 39 0.84 -5.51 9.10
CA PRO A 39 0.82 -5.27 10.54
C PRO A 39 -0.61 -5.00 11.05
N THR A 40 -0.93 -5.52 12.23
CA THR A 40 -2.18 -5.22 12.93
C THR A 40 -1.97 -4.11 13.96
N PHE A 41 -2.71 -3.01 13.80
CA PHE A 41 -2.75 -1.92 14.77
C PHE A 41 -4.09 -1.88 15.51
N CYS A 42 -4.14 -1.12 16.60
CA CYS A 42 -5.36 -0.83 17.34
C CYS A 42 -5.53 0.69 17.51
N MET A 43 -6.71 1.11 17.95
CA MET A 43 -7.18 2.50 17.99
C MET A 43 -7.54 3.07 16.61
N GLY A 44 -8.25 4.21 16.62
CA GLY A 44 -8.62 4.93 15.39
C GLY A 44 -7.43 5.70 14.79
N ASN A 45 -7.63 6.23 13.58
CA ASN A 45 -6.68 7.15 13.00
C ASN A 45 -6.89 8.57 13.57
N ASP A 46 -6.04 8.97 14.51
CA ASP A 46 -6.08 10.30 15.14
C ASP A 46 -5.29 11.35 14.33
N LYS A 47 -4.72 11.00 13.16
CA LYS A 47 -4.03 11.97 12.30
C LYS A 47 -5.05 12.89 11.62
N PRO A 48 -4.75 14.19 11.46
CA PRO A 48 -5.59 15.10 10.67
C PRO A 48 -5.69 14.59 9.23
N LEU A 49 -6.80 14.90 8.56
CA LEU A 49 -6.95 14.64 7.12
C LEU A 49 -5.79 15.29 6.37
N ALA A 50 -5.25 14.58 5.37
CA ALA A 50 -4.08 15.04 4.61
C ALA A 50 -4.24 16.48 4.08
N VAL A 51 -5.45 16.86 3.63
CA VAL A 51 -5.76 18.20 3.11
C VAL A 51 -5.73 19.34 4.15
N VAL A 52 -5.89 19.02 5.45
CA VAL A 52 -5.93 20.03 6.54
C VAL A 52 -4.65 20.00 7.37
N SER A 53 -3.74 19.07 7.10
CA SER A 53 -2.54 18.89 7.90
C SER A 53 -1.41 19.83 7.48
N ASP A 54 -0.68 20.35 8.47
CA ASP A 54 0.53 21.16 8.24
C ASP A 54 1.78 20.31 7.92
N ARG A 55 1.66 18.98 7.95
CA ARG A 55 2.76 18.05 7.63
C ARG A 55 2.72 17.66 6.15
N PRO A 56 3.87 17.35 5.53
CA PRO A 56 3.88 16.78 4.19
C PRO A 56 3.18 15.40 4.20
N HIS A 57 2.28 15.19 3.23
CA HIS A 57 1.58 13.92 3.01
C HIS A 57 1.88 13.39 1.62
N VAL A 58 1.93 12.07 1.51
CA VAL A 58 2.12 11.36 0.25
C VAL A 58 0.80 11.27 -0.51
N LEU A 59 0.87 11.12 -1.83
CA LEU A 59 -0.31 11.20 -2.70
C LEU A 59 -1.43 10.22 -2.29
N TYR A 60 -1.07 9.03 -1.83
CA TYR A 60 -2.04 8.00 -1.48
C TYR A 60 -2.86 8.33 -0.21
N ASP A 61 -2.40 9.24 0.66
CA ASP A 61 -3.15 9.63 1.86
C ASP A 61 -4.42 10.44 1.55
N TYR A 62 -4.53 10.96 0.33
CA TYR A 62 -5.69 11.72 -0.15
C TYR A 62 -6.82 10.82 -0.68
N PHE A 63 -6.54 9.53 -0.91
CA PHE A 63 -7.51 8.59 -1.47
C PHE A 63 -8.02 7.64 -0.39
N THR A 64 -9.33 7.64 -0.16
CA THR A 64 -9.99 6.72 0.77
C THR A 64 -10.54 5.50 0.03
N GLN A 65 -10.32 4.31 0.60
CA GLN A 65 -10.86 3.08 0.04
C GLN A 65 -12.38 3.05 0.24
N ARG A 66 -13.12 2.81 -0.84
CA ARG A 66 -14.57 2.64 -0.80
C ARG A 66 -14.91 1.20 -0.44
N PHE A 67 -15.99 1.02 0.31
CA PHE A 67 -16.53 -0.30 0.64
C PHE A 67 -18.02 -0.40 0.26
N ALA A 68 -18.48 -1.63 0.08
CA ALA A 68 -19.87 -1.94 -0.18
C ALA A 68 -20.65 -2.07 1.13
N GLN A 69 -21.87 -1.53 1.17
CA GLN A 69 -22.76 -1.64 2.32
C GLN A 69 -24.22 -1.69 1.86
N VAL A 70 -25.03 -2.57 2.46
CA VAL A 70 -26.47 -2.79 2.20
C VAL A 70 -26.78 -3.31 0.79
N THR A 71 -26.38 -2.58 -0.25
CA THR A 71 -26.74 -2.85 -1.66
C THR A 71 -26.09 -4.10 -2.22
N ASN A 72 -24.88 -4.43 -1.76
CA ASN A 72 -24.15 -5.61 -2.16
C ASN A 72 -23.20 -6.04 -1.02
N PRO A 73 -23.06 -7.36 -0.76
CA PRO A 73 -22.20 -7.87 0.30
C PRO A 73 -20.72 -7.78 -0.07
N ALA A 74 -19.85 -7.62 0.94
CA ALA A 74 -18.40 -7.81 0.78
C ALA A 74 -18.07 -9.31 0.73
N ILE A 75 -17.02 -9.66 -0.02
CA ILE A 75 -16.53 -11.04 -0.17
C ILE A 75 -15.46 -11.30 0.90
N ASP A 76 -15.42 -12.51 1.48
CA ASP A 76 -14.35 -12.91 2.41
C ASP A 76 -13.06 -13.25 1.65
N PRO A 77 -11.98 -12.44 1.75
CA PRO A 77 -10.77 -12.64 0.96
C PRO A 77 -9.96 -13.88 1.38
N TYR A 78 -10.22 -14.46 2.56
CA TYR A 78 -9.52 -15.65 3.05
C TYR A 78 -10.32 -16.93 2.80
N ARG A 79 -11.62 -16.93 3.08
CA ARG A 79 -12.48 -18.12 2.94
C ARG A 79 -12.94 -18.35 1.49
N GLU A 80 -13.11 -17.28 0.72
CA GLU A 80 -13.61 -17.32 -0.66
C GLU A 80 -12.53 -16.97 -1.69
N ALA A 81 -11.25 -17.09 -1.32
CA ALA A 81 -10.11 -16.73 -2.15
C ALA A 81 -10.11 -17.40 -3.54
N LEU A 82 -10.70 -18.59 -3.68
CA LEU A 82 -10.80 -19.33 -4.95
C LEU A 82 -11.63 -18.58 -6.02
N VAL A 83 -12.54 -17.71 -5.60
CA VAL A 83 -13.40 -16.92 -6.50
C VAL A 83 -12.74 -15.57 -6.87
N MET A 84 -11.60 -15.24 -6.26
CA MET A 84 -10.83 -14.02 -6.51
C MET A 84 -9.58 -14.30 -7.36
N SER A 85 -9.12 -13.31 -8.11
CA SER A 85 -7.87 -13.40 -8.89
C SER A 85 -7.17 -12.05 -8.99
N VAL A 86 -5.83 -12.09 -8.97
CA VAL A 86 -4.92 -10.93 -9.20
C VAL A 86 -4.25 -11.05 -10.57
N SER A 87 -4.72 -11.95 -11.45
CA SER A 87 -4.15 -12.12 -12.79
C SER A 87 -4.31 -10.85 -13.63
N LEU A 88 -3.24 -10.47 -14.31
CA LEU A 88 -3.18 -9.30 -15.17
C LEU A 88 -2.87 -9.72 -16.61
N TYR A 89 -3.54 -9.08 -17.57
CA TYR A 89 -3.32 -9.29 -19.00
C TYR A 89 -2.67 -8.04 -19.59
N LEU A 90 -1.56 -8.21 -20.30
CA LEU A 90 -0.82 -7.12 -20.95
C LEU A 90 -1.05 -7.14 -22.46
N GLY A 91 -1.20 -5.95 -23.05
CA GLY A 91 -1.39 -5.78 -24.49
C GLY A 91 -2.72 -5.12 -24.85
N ARG A 92 -3.04 -5.05 -26.14
CA ARG A 92 -4.27 -4.42 -26.62
C ARG A 92 -5.48 -5.31 -26.28
N GLN A 93 -6.48 -4.71 -25.65
CA GLN A 93 -7.78 -5.37 -25.47
C GLN A 93 -8.41 -5.64 -26.85
N GLY A 94 -8.74 -6.91 -27.12
CA GLY A 94 -9.40 -7.32 -28.35
C GLY A 94 -10.83 -6.78 -28.44
N ASN A 95 -11.41 -6.80 -29.64
CA ASN A 95 -12.83 -6.49 -29.81
C ASN A 95 -13.67 -7.66 -29.25
N LEU A 96 -14.51 -7.37 -28.26
CA LEU A 96 -15.36 -8.36 -27.59
C LEU A 96 -16.41 -8.98 -28.53
N MET A 97 -16.82 -8.27 -29.59
CA MET A 97 -17.84 -8.71 -30.54
C MET A 97 -17.26 -9.24 -31.86
N ALA A 98 -15.93 -9.35 -31.98
CA ALA A 98 -15.29 -9.84 -33.21
C ALA A 98 -15.30 -11.38 -33.32
N GLU A 99 -16.29 -12.03 -32.71
CA GLU A 99 -16.63 -13.43 -32.97
C GLU A 99 -17.53 -13.55 -34.21
#